data_AF-A0A671NKX0-F1
#
_entry.id   AF-A0A671NKX0-F1
#
_cell.length_a   1.000
_cell.length_b   1.000
_cell.length_c   1.000
_cell.angle_alpha   90.00
_cell.angle_beta   90.00
_cell.angle_gamma   90.00
#
_symmetry.space_group_name_H-M   'P 1'
#
loop_
_entity.id
_entity.type
_entity.pdbx_description
1 polymer ?
#
loop_
_entity_poly.entity_id
_entity_poly.type
_entity_poly.pdbx_seq_one_letter_code
_entity_poly.pdbx_strand_id
1 'polypeptide(L)'
;LIFILILLFARVVKGLEVLFGDEDEKCDSTTSCASGSTCCKLPTGQWGCCPLVKAVCCEDHEHCCPQGYTCNLEFGTCVKPSGSHSVPLTRLQTHTDTRSEEEVLCDAYLFHLLFNEIMI
;
A
#
# COMPACT_ATOMS: atom_id res chain seq x y z
N LEU A 1 37.66 -0.03 -0.21
CA LEU A 1 37.10 -0.90 0.87
C LEU A 1 35.82 -0.34 1.48
N ILE A 2 35.81 0.92 1.94
CA ILE A 2 34.63 1.57 2.55
C ILE A 2 33.41 1.59 1.62
N PHE A 3 33.60 1.91 0.33
CA PHE A 3 32.52 1.89 -0.66
C PHE A 3 31.90 0.50 -0.87
N ILE A 4 32.72 -0.56 -0.78
CA ILE A 4 32.28 -1.95 -0.88
C ILE A 4 31.46 -2.31 0.36
N LEU A 5 31.86 -1.87 1.55
CA LEU A 5 31.10 -2.06 2.79
C LEU A 5 29.74 -1.35 2.73
N ILE A 6 29.67 -0.10 2.23
CA ILE A 6 28.40 0.64 2.05
C ILE A 6 27.46 -0.11 1.10
N LEU A 7 27.97 -0.61 -0.03
CA LEU A 7 27.18 -1.39 -0.99
C LEU A 7 26.69 -2.71 -0.39
N LEU A 8 27.49 -3.35 0.47
CA LEU A 8 27.08 -4.56 1.18
C LEU A 8 25.98 -4.25 2.21
N PHE A 9 26.13 -3.19 3.02
CA PHE A 9 25.09 -2.76 3.97
C PHE A 9 23.79 -2.36 3.26
N ALA A 10 23.87 -1.59 2.17
CA ALA A 10 22.69 -1.20 1.39
C ALA A 10 21.96 -2.40 0.76
N ARG A 11 22.69 -3.44 0.35
CA ARG A 11 22.09 -4.70 -0.14
C ARG A 11 21.42 -5.51 0.97
N VAL A 12 22.00 -5.53 2.17
CA VAL A 12 21.44 -6.21 3.34
C VAL A 12 20.15 -5.52 3.80
N VAL A 13 20.09 -4.17 3.81
CA VAL A 13 18.88 -3.41 4.17
C VAL A 13 17.77 -3.60 3.13
N LYS A 14 18.09 -3.52 1.82
CA LYS A 14 17.15 -3.82 0.73
C LYS A 14 16.55 -5.23 0.77
N GLY A 15 17.26 -6.19 1.40
CA GLY A 15 16.78 -7.55 1.59
C GLY A 15 15.94 -7.74 2.86
N LEU A 16 16.10 -6.86 3.86
CA LEU A 16 15.39 -6.93 5.14
C LEU A 16 13.96 -6.35 5.06
N GLU A 17 13.72 -5.38 4.18
CA GLU A 17 12.40 -4.79 3.90
C GLU A 17 11.40 -5.79 3.29
N VAL A 18 11.87 -6.93 2.76
CA VAL A 18 11.05 -7.98 2.14
C VAL A 18 10.41 -8.92 3.19
N LEU A 19 10.85 -8.86 4.45
CA LEU A 19 10.48 -9.83 5.49
C LEU A 19 9.40 -9.35 6.47
N PHE A 20 8.92 -8.11 6.35
CA PHE A 20 7.83 -7.56 7.15
C PHE A 20 6.53 -7.50 6.34
N GLY A 21 6.09 -8.65 5.84
CA GLY A 21 4.71 -8.88 5.45
C GLY A 21 4.02 -9.63 6.59
N ASP A 22 3.47 -8.89 7.55
CA ASP A 22 2.66 -9.46 8.62
C ASP A 22 1.40 -10.10 8.00
N GLU A 23 1.33 -11.44 8.08
CA GLU A 23 0.20 -12.29 7.66
C GLU A 23 -0.50 -11.84 6.36
N ASP A 24 0.08 -12.20 5.22
CA ASP A 24 -0.52 -11.83 3.93
C ASP A 24 -1.86 -12.54 3.69
N GLU A 25 -2.92 -11.77 3.43
CA GLU A 25 -4.20 -12.27 2.95
C GLU A 25 -4.05 -12.65 1.47
N LYS A 26 -4.16 -13.94 1.17
CA LYS A 26 -3.98 -14.47 -0.18
C LYS A 26 -5.22 -14.19 -1.03
N CYS A 27 -5.13 -13.19 -1.90
CA CYS A 27 -6.16 -12.87 -2.90
C CYS A 27 -6.27 -13.95 -3.98
N ASP A 28 -5.12 -14.47 -4.41
CA ASP A 28 -5.00 -15.50 -5.45
C ASP A 28 -3.69 -16.28 -5.28
N SER A 29 -3.49 -17.31 -6.09
CA SER A 29 -2.26 -18.09 -6.22
C SER A 29 -0.99 -17.23 -6.36
N THR A 30 -1.08 -16.07 -7.02
CA THR A 30 0.05 -15.18 -7.34
C THR A 30 0.04 -13.84 -6.61
N THR A 31 -1.01 -13.50 -5.87
CA THR A 31 -1.17 -12.17 -5.27
C THR A 31 -1.68 -12.27 -3.84
N SER A 32 -1.04 -11.52 -2.95
CA SER A 32 -1.32 -11.52 -1.52
C SER A 32 -1.12 -10.12 -0.96
N CYS A 33 -2.13 -9.63 -0.24
CA CYS A 33 -2.11 -8.29 0.36
C CYS A 33 -1.71 -8.38 1.83
N ALA A 34 -1.11 -7.31 2.37
CA ALA A 34 -0.76 -7.24 3.80
C ALA A 34 -1.99 -7.42 4.70
N SER A 35 -1.79 -7.89 5.94
CA SER A 35 -2.85 -8.06 6.92
C SER A 35 -3.73 -6.83 7.07
N GLY A 36 -5.05 -7.05 7.00
CA GLY A 36 -6.04 -5.98 7.10
C GLY A 36 -6.29 -5.20 5.81
N SER A 37 -5.66 -5.59 4.71
CA SER A 37 -6.01 -5.11 3.38
C SER A 37 -7.06 -6.00 2.72
N THR A 38 -7.89 -5.44 1.85
CA THR A 38 -8.91 -6.17 1.10
C THR A 38 -8.52 -6.35 -0.35
N CYS A 39 -8.66 -7.56 -0.87
CA CYS A 39 -8.41 -7.90 -2.27
C CYS A 39 -9.54 -7.41 -3.18
N CYS A 40 -9.20 -6.60 -4.19
CA CYS A 40 -10.13 -6.18 -5.24
C CYS A 40 -9.54 -6.46 -6.63
N LYS A 41 -10.38 -6.83 -7.59
CA LYS A 41 -9.96 -6.95 -8.98
C LYS A 41 -9.90 -5.59 -9.63
N LEU A 42 -8.86 -5.36 -10.42
CA LEU A 42 -8.71 -4.21 -11.29
C LEU A 42 -9.44 -4.40 -12.62
N PRO A 43 -9.72 -3.31 -13.36
CA PRO A 43 -10.30 -3.40 -14.69
C PRO A 43 -9.40 -4.17 -15.68
N THR A 44 -8.10 -4.25 -15.41
CA THR A 44 -7.12 -5.03 -16.18
C THR A 44 -7.21 -6.54 -15.92
N GLY A 45 -7.99 -6.97 -14.92
CA GLY A 45 -8.07 -8.37 -14.46
C GLY A 45 -6.99 -8.76 -13.45
N GLN A 46 -6.10 -7.84 -13.09
CA GLN A 46 -5.12 -8.03 -12.02
C GLN A 46 -5.75 -7.83 -10.64
N TRP A 47 -5.04 -8.21 -9.59
CA TRP A 47 -5.45 -8.00 -8.20
C TRP A 47 -4.77 -6.76 -7.62
N GLY A 48 -5.56 -5.95 -6.92
CA GLY A 48 -5.11 -4.80 -6.14
C GLY A 48 -5.51 -4.95 -4.68
N CYS A 49 -4.75 -4.28 -3.84
CA CYS A 49 -4.94 -4.24 -2.39
C CYS A 49 -5.60 -2.91 -2.02
N CYS A 50 -6.71 -2.98 -1.30
CA CYS A 50 -7.28 -1.85 -0.61
C CYS A 50 -6.74 -1.83 0.83
N PRO A 51 -6.14 -0.73 1.32
CA PRO A 51 -5.58 -0.66 2.69
C PRO A 51 -6.64 -0.65 3.80
N LEU A 52 -7.92 -0.70 3.44
CA LEU A 52 -9.03 -0.73 4.38
C LEU A 52 -9.42 -2.16 4.73
N VAL A 53 -9.68 -2.39 6.02
CA VAL A 53 -10.20 -3.66 6.54
C VAL A 53 -11.64 -3.89 6.06
N LYS A 54 -11.89 -5.08 5.51
CA LYS A 54 -13.24 -5.50 5.05
C LYS A 54 -13.88 -4.47 4.11
N ALA A 55 -13.08 -3.91 3.22
CA ALA A 55 -13.52 -2.93 2.25
C ALA A 55 -14.53 -3.55 1.27
N VAL A 56 -15.36 -2.70 0.68
CA VAL A 56 -16.18 -3.07 -0.46
C VAL A 56 -15.52 -2.51 -1.72
N CYS A 57 -15.30 -3.37 -2.71
CA CYS A 57 -14.78 -2.97 -4.01
C CYS A 57 -15.90 -2.27 -4.79
N CYS A 58 -15.58 -1.15 -5.42
CA CYS A 58 -16.53 -0.43 -6.25
C CYS A 58 -16.61 -1.04 -7.66
N GLU A 59 -17.69 -0.75 -8.40
CA GLU A 59 -17.93 -1.26 -9.76
C GLU A 59 -16.91 -0.72 -10.78
N ASP A 60 -16.20 0.37 -10.45
CA ASP A 60 -15.13 0.89 -11.28
C ASP A 60 -13.86 0.03 -11.24
N HIS A 61 -13.76 -0.93 -10.31
CA HIS A 61 -12.61 -1.80 -10.12
C HIS A 61 -11.30 -1.04 -9.84
N GLU A 62 -11.37 0.25 -9.53
CA GLU A 62 -10.21 1.10 -9.24
C GLU A 62 -10.28 1.69 -7.83
N HIS A 63 -11.47 1.73 -7.24
CA HIS A 63 -11.70 2.28 -5.91
C HIS A 63 -12.34 1.27 -4.95
N CYS A 64 -12.16 1.54 -3.67
CA CYS A 64 -12.74 0.80 -2.57
C CYS A 64 -13.30 1.74 -1.49
N CYS A 65 -14.28 1.22 -0.75
CA CYS A 65 -14.94 1.91 0.35
C CYS A 65 -14.84 1.09 1.64
N PRO A 66 -14.89 1.73 2.82
CA PRO A 66 -14.92 1.03 4.10
C PRO A 66 -16.20 0.20 4.27
N GLN A 67 -16.16 -0.78 5.18
CA GLN A 67 -17.30 -1.67 5.44
C GLN A 67 -18.59 -0.89 5.75
N GLY A 68 -19.70 -1.28 5.12
CA GLY A 68 -21.01 -0.66 5.33
C GLY A 68 -21.21 0.69 4.63
N TYR A 69 -20.32 1.07 3.73
CA TYR A 69 -20.53 2.19 2.81
C TYR A 69 -20.92 1.70 1.41
N THR A 70 -21.54 2.57 0.63
CA THR A 70 -21.92 2.35 -0.77
C THR A 70 -21.10 3.29 -1.65
N CYS A 71 -20.51 2.76 -2.72
CA CYS A 71 -19.75 3.56 -3.67
C CYS A 71 -20.67 4.48 -4.46
N ASN A 72 -20.42 5.78 -4.38
CA ASN A 72 -21.00 6.81 -5.21
C ASN A 72 -19.94 7.32 -6.18
N LEU A 73 -19.87 6.69 -7.35
CA LEU A 73 -18.91 7.01 -8.41
C LEU A 73 -19.14 8.37 -9.06
N GLU A 74 -20.39 8.87 -9.04
CA GLU A 74 -20.74 10.17 -9.62
C GLU A 74 -20.06 11.33 -8.88
N PHE A 75 -19.97 11.22 -7.54
CA PHE A 75 -19.33 12.22 -6.69
C PHE A 75 -17.95 11.82 -6.20
N GLY A 76 -17.49 10.61 -6.54
CA GLY A 76 -16.21 10.08 -6.07
C GLY A 76 -16.19 9.82 -4.55
N THR A 77 -17.32 9.43 -3.95
CA THR A 77 -17.44 9.27 -2.50
C THR A 77 -18.07 7.93 -2.10
N CYS A 78 -17.75 7.46 -0.91
CA CYS A 78 -18.41 6.38 -0.22
C CYS A 78 -19.47 6.98 0.71
N VAL A 79 -20.74 6.63 0.49
CA VAL A 79 -21.87 7.12 1.31
C VAL A 79 -22.40 6.01 2.20
N LYS A 80 -22.65 6.33 3.48
CA LYS A 80 -23.30 5.37 4.38
C LYS A 80 -24.78 5.26 4.02
N PRO A 81 -25.43 4.08 4.10
CA PRO A 81 -26.86 3.90 3.83
C PRO A 81 -27.77 4.82 4.67
N SER A 82 -27.30 5.24 5.85
CA SER A 82 -28.01 6.18 6.73
C SER A 82 -27.89 7.66 6.30
N GLY A 83 -27.18 7.97 5.21
CA GLY A 83 -27.07 9.30 4.60
C GLY A 83 -26.30 10.36 5.40
N SER A 84 -25.86 10.05 6.62
CA SER A 84 -25.29 11.04 7.54
C SER A 84 -23.78 11.23 7.41
N HIS A 85 -23.06 10.31 6.75
CA HIS A 85 -21.60 10.35 6.63
C HIS A 85 -21.18 9.92 5.21
N SER A 86 -20.39 10.77 4.54
CA SER A 86 -19.73 10.50 3.27
C SER A 86 -18.22 10.64 3.42
N VAL A 87 -17.46 9.67 2.94
CA VAL A 87 -15.99 9.71 2.89
C VAL A 87 -15.54 9.63 1.43
N PRO A 88 -14.37 10.13 1.05
CA PRO A 88 -13.88 9.97 -0.33
C PRO A 88 -13.60 8.50 -0.68
N LEU A 89 -13.67 8.17 -1.96
CA LEU A 89 -13.23 6.87 -2.47
C LEU A 89 -11.73 6.68 -2.22
N THR A 90 -11.33 5.47 -1.79
CA THR A 90 -9.91 5.10 -1.67
C THR A 90 -9.48 4.36 -2.92
N ARG A 91 -8.31 4.68 -3.48
CA ARG A 91 -7.79 4.02 -4.67
C ARG A 91 -7.15 2.67 -4.30
N LEU A 92 -7.29 1.69 -5.19
CA LEU A 92 -6.61 0.40 -5.06
C LEU A 92 -5.11 0.55 -5.36
N GLN A 93 -4.29 -0.18 -4.60
CA GLN A 93 -2.85 -0.27 -4.80
C GLN A 93 -2.51 -1.57 -5.54
N THR A 94 -1.74 -1.50 -6.63
CA THR A 94 -1.29 -2.71 -7.35
C THR A 94 0.11 -3.10 -6.93
N HIS A 95 0.41 -4.39 -6.85
CA HIS A 95 1.79 -4.86 -6.66
C HIS A 95 2.74 -4.47 -7.82
N THR A 96 2.20 -4.13 -8.99
CA THR A 96 2.97 -3.61 -10.13
C THR A 96 3.26 -2.12 -10.04
N ASP A 97 2.69 -1.42 -9.06
CA ASP A 97 3.22 -0.13 -8.65
C ASP A 97 4.46 -0.49 -7.85
N THR A 98 5.56 -0.70 -8.58
CA THR A 98 6.92 -0.58 -8.05
C THR A 98 6.86 0.47 -6.98
N ARG A 99 6.99 0.03 -5.71
CA ARG A 99 7.47 0.81 -4.56
C ARG A 99 7.33 2.28 -4.91
N SER A 100 6.13 2.85 -4.74
CA SER A 100 5.82 4.25 -5.01
C SER A 100 7.13 5.03 -5.04
N GLU A 101 7.64 5.30 -6.24
CA GLU A 101 8.93 6.02 -6.39
C GLU A 101 8.80 7.46 -5.81
N GLU A 102 7.62 7.77 -5.26
CA GLU A 102 7.21 8.97 -4.56
C GLU A 102 6.94 8.81 -3.03
N GLU A 103 6.88 7.60 -2.42
CA GLU A 103 6.80 7.48 -0.93
C GLU A 103 8.15 7.18 -0.24
N VAL A 104 9.25 7.01 -0.98
CA VAL A 104 10.60 6.83 -0.38
C VAL A 104 11.29 8.17 -0.07
N LEU A 105 10.51 9.19 0.33
CA LEU A 105 11.04 10.51 0.74
C LEU A 105 10.76 10.86 2.21
N CYS A 106 10.46 9.87 3.05
CA CYS A 106 10.47 10.04 4.51
C CYS A 106 11.48 9.13 5.23
N ASP A 107 11.94 8.04 4.59
CA ASP A 107 12.82 7.04 5.21
C ASP A 107 14.30 7.28 4.86
N ALA A 108 14.57 7.88 3.70
CA ALA A 108 15.94 8.26 3.29
C ALA A 108 16.51 9.43 4.11
N TYR A 109 15.66 10.37 4.56
CA TYR A 109 16.08 11.52 5.38
C TYR A 109 16.43 11.10 6.82
N LEU A 110 15.72 10.12 7.38
CA LEU A 110 16.02 9.56 8.70
C LEU A 110 17.34 8.78 8.70
N PHE A 111 17.60 8.03 7.63
CA PHE A 111 18.87 7.33 7.43
C PHE A 111 20.05 8.32 7.24
N HIS A 112 19.84 9.42 6.51
CA HIS A 112 20.86 10.47 6.30
C HIS A 112 21.18 11.26 7.60
N LEU A 113 20.20 11.45 8.49
CA LEU A 113 20.39 12.08 9.81
C LEU A 113 21.14 11.17 10.80
N LEU A 114 20.86 9.85 10.79
CA LEU A 114 21.59 8.89 11.62
C LEU A 114 23.08 8.78 11.23
N PHE A 115 23.41 8.85 9.95
CA PHE A 115 24.80 8.85 9.50
C PHE A 115 25.56 10.13 9.84
N ASN A 116 24.86 11.26 10.01
CA ASN A 116 25.49 12.54 10.34
C ASN A 116 25.71 12.72 11.86
N GLU A 117 24.85 12.14 12.71
CA GLU A 117 25.03 12.08 14.18
C GLU A 117 26.11 11.07 14.62
N ILE A 118 26.41 10.07 13.78
CA ILE A 118 27.51 9.10 14.02
C ILE A 118 28.88 9.65 13.51
N MET A 119 28.86 10.78 12.79
CA MET A 119 30.04 11.47 12.23
C MET A 119 30.46 12.68 13.09
N ILE A 120 30.34 12.57 14.41
CA ILE A 120 31.09 13.37 15.40
C ILE A 120 31.77 12.43 16.38
#